data_AF-A0A9W2VLR2-F1
#
_entry.id   AF-A0A9W2VLR2-F1
#
_cell.length_a   1.000
_cell.length_b   1.000
_cell.length_c   1.000
_cell.angle_alpha   90.00
_cell.angle_beta   90.00
_cell.angle_gamma   90.00
#
_symmetry.space_group_name_H-M   'P 1'
#
loop_
_entity.id
_entity.type
_entity.pdbx_description
1 polymer ?
#
loop_
_entity_poly.entity_id
_entity_poly.type
_entity_poly.pdbx_seq_one_letter_code
_entity_poly.pdbx_strand_id
1 'polypeptide(L)'
;MCYMPCSVAMTLSSSDFVIPSPAFLRAWTLESKRPGRLLRTNLQQLKEYKLGRKTEICLEPLQKEENLGPHDVVLRTQMRIPGKRAYAPHVDLVWDTACGWTAGSLRQRIAHFCSLPVEKIEIAKYFPEKFEWLPVSSWNQQITKRKKKKKQDNLQGAPYYLKDGDTVGIKNLLVEDDEDFGTVRDDLGKETQKQLALGKQKSQETLRVQSSDVFSGVKTPARPRAPEASLSIHVGSFR
;
A
#
# COMPACT_ATOMS: atom_id res chain seq x y z
N MET A 1 26.59 -9.48 39.07
CA MET A 1 25.33 -9.30 38.31
C MET A 1 25.62 -8.35 37.15
N CYS A 2 25.72 -8.86 35.92
CA CYS A 2 25.63 -8.06 34.71
C CYS A 2 24.79 -8.83 33.69
N TYR A 3 23.81 -8.11 33.15
CA TYR A 3 22.73 -8.57 32.28
C TYR A 3 23.21 -9.02 30.90
N MET A 4 22.45 -9.96 30.32
CA MET A 4 22.50 -10.53 28.97
C MET A 4 22.70 -9.51 27.83
N PRO A 5 23.25 -9.97 26.69
CA PRO A 5 22.70 -9.63 25.39
C PRO A 5 21.86 -10.79 24.87
N CYS A 6 20.57 -10.52 24.61
CA CYS A 6 19.70 -11.39 23.84
C CYS A 6 20.30 -11.60 22.44
N SER A 7 20.77 -12.81 22.15
CA SER A 7 20.93 -13.29 20.79
C SER A 7 19.53 -13.50 20.19
N VAL A 8 19.07 -12.56 19.38
CA VAL A 8 17.93 -12.82 18.50
C VAL A 8 18.44 -13.71 17.37
N ALA A 9 18.16 -15.00 17.48
CA ALA A 9 18.41 -15.96 16.43
C ALA A 9 17.53 -15.63 15.23
N MET A 10 18.14 -15.22 14.11
CA MET A 10 17.47 -15.20 12.82
C MET A 10 17.38 -16.65 12.34
N THR A 11 16.21 -17.25 12.48
CA THR A 11 15.88 -18.51 11.80
C THR A 11 15.67 -18.24 10.32
N LEU A 12 16.77 -18.14 9.58
CA LEU A 12 16.75 -18.40 8.14
C LEU A 12 16.50 -19.90 7.99
N SER A 13 15.41 -20.28 7.33
CA SER A 13 15.25 -21.67 6.87
C SER A 13 16.41 -21.95 5.93
N SER A 14 17.38 -22.71 6.43
CA SER A 14 18.64 -23.05 5.76
C SER A 14 18.35 -23.88 4.52
N SER A 15 18.07 -23.19 3.42
CA SER A 15 18.46 -23.62 2.09
C SER A 15 19.93 -23.23 1.94
N ASP A 16 20.74 -23.97 1.20
CA ASP A 16 22.18 -23.76 0.98
C ASP A 16 22.54 -22.45 0.24
N PHE A 17 21.96 -21.32 0.64
CA PHE A 17 22.23 -20.00 0.11
C PHE A 17 23.43 -19.41 0.86
N VAL A 18 24.61 -19.61 0.28
CA VAL A 18 25.77 -18.80 0.63
C VAL A 18 25.54 -17.42 0.03
N ILE A 19 25.19 -16.47 0.89
CA ILE A 19 25.03 -15.06 0.50
C ILE A 19 26.43 -14.45 0.46
N PRO A 20 26.95 -14.06 -0.71
CA PRO A 20 28.35 -13.63 -0.84
C PRO A 20 28.64 -12.30 -0.13
N SER A 21 27.63 -11.42 -0.09
CA SER A 21 27.72 -10.08 0.48
C SER A 21 26.34 -9.60 0.96
N PRO A 22 26.24 -8.76 2.00
CA PRO A 22 24.98 -8.12 2.40
C PRO A 22 24.28 -7.36 1.27
N ALA A 23 25.00 -6.97 0.22
CA ALA A 23 24.42 -6.32 -0.97
C ALA A 23 23.50 -7.24 -1.81
N PHE A 24 23.51 -8.55 -1.54
CA PHE A 24 22.56 -9.53 -2.11
C PHE A 24 21.31 -9.69 -1.26
N LEU A 25 21.11 -8.87 -0.23
CA LEU A 25 19.93 -8.91 0.61
C LEU A 25 19.22 -7.57 0.58
N ARG A 26 17.90 -7.64 0.47
CA ARG A 26 17.01 -6.49 0.65
C ARG A 26 16.15 -6.68 1.88
N ALA A 27 16.10 -5.68 2.74
CA ALA A 27 15.31 -5.73 3.96
C ALA A 27 14.05 -4.86 3.86
N TRP A 28 12.89 -5.43 4.21
CA TRP A 28 11.60 -4.73 4.19
C TRP A 28 10.91 -4.81 5.55
N THR A 29 10.14 -3.80 5.91
CA THR A 29 9.10 -3.96 6.94
C THR A 29 7.94 -4.74 6.34
N LEU A 30 7.27 -5.58 7.13
CA LEU A 30 6.05 -6.26 6.71
C LEU A 30 4.82 -5.51 7.20
N GLU A 31 3.93 -5.17 6.27
CA GLU A 31 2.60 -4.61 6.51
C GLU A 31 1.58 -5.63 5.98
N SER A 32 0.73 -6.19 6.85
CA SER A 32 -0.30 -7.16 6.45
C SER A 32 0.23 -8.36 5.65
N LYS A 33 1.40 -8.91 6.06
CA LYS A 33 2.14 -9.99 5.38
C LYS A 33 2.66 -9.63 3.98
N ARG A 34 2.84 -8.34 3.69
CA ARG A 34 3.38 -7.84 2.42
C ARG A 34 4.56 -6.90 2.69
N PRO A 35 5.53 -6.81 1.78
CA PRO A 35 6.60 -5.81 1.86
C PRO A 35 6.00 -4.40 1.88
N GLY A 36 6.33 -3.66 2.93
CA GLY A 36 5.98 -2.26 3.13
C GLY A 36 7.18 -1.38 2.83
N ARG A 37 7.80 -0.82 3.87
CA ARG A 37 8.92 0.10 3.72
C ARG A 37 10.25 -0.62 3.51
N LEU A 38 10.99 -0.18 2.49
CA LEU A 38 12.36 -0.60 2.24
C LEU A 38 13.35 -0.02 3.27
N LEU A 39 14.23 -0.86 3.82
CA LEU A 39 15.32 -0.48 4.70
C LEU A 39 16.61 -0.39 3.88
N ARG A 40 16.91 0.81 3.39
CA ARG A 40 17.89 1.06 2.32
C ARG A 40 19.36 0.94 2.72
N THR A 41 19.67 1.08 4.00
CA THR A 41 21.07 1.24 4.45
C THR A 41 21.45 0.07 5.34
N ASN A 42 22.35 -0.77 4.83
CA ASN A 42 22.94 -1.89 5.57
C ASN A 42 23.81 -1.45 6.77
N LEU A 43 24.22 -0.19 6.82
CA LEU A 43 25.00 0.40 7.92
C LEU A 43 24.14 1.11 8.97
N GLN A 44 22.84 1.32 8.71
CA GLN A 44 21.99 2.11 9.59
C GLN A 44 21.38 1.24 10.69
N GLN A 45 21.40 1.72 11.93
CA GLN A 45 20.83 0.96 13.04
C GLN A 45 19.30 0.93 12.97
N LEU A 46 18.69 -0.23 13.28
CA LEU A 46 17.23 -0.41 13.27
C LEU A 46 16.47 0.64 14.11
N LYS A 47 17.08 1.13 15.19
CA LYS A 47 16.51 2.19 16.06
C LYS A 47 16.24 3.50 15.31
N GLU A 48 17.00 3.79 14.26
CA GLU A 48 16.89 5.02 13.48
C GLU A 48 15.69 5.00 12.53
N TYR A 49 15.22 3.80 12.16
CA TYR A 49 14.06 3.62 11.30
C TYR A 49 12.73 3.90 12.00
N LYS A 50 12.73 4.20 13.31
CA LYS A 50 11.53 4.43 14.14
C LYS A 50 10.50 3.31 13.99
N LEU A 51 10.98 2.07 13.96
CA LEU A 51 10.14 0.89 13.83
C LEU A 51 9.26 0.76 15.09
N GLY A 52 7.99 0.43 14.90
CA GLY A 52 7.07 0.17 16.01
C GLY A 52 7.43 -1.13 16.74
N ARG A 53 6.91 -1.31 17.97
CA ARG A 53 7.22 -2.46 18.84
C ARG A 53 6.93 -3.85 18.26
N LYS A 54 6.10 -3.96 17.22
CA LYS A 54 5.68 -5.22 16.58
C LYS A 54 5.93 -5.21 15.06
N THR A 55 6.98 -4.50 14.63
CA THR A 55 7.33 -4.47 13.21
C THR A 55 8.04 -5.76 12.85
N GLU A 56 7.46 -6.54 11.96
CA GLU A 56 8.13 -7.68 11.34
C GLU A 56 9.03 -7.17 10.21
N ILE A 57 10.21 -7.77 10.07
CA ILE A 57 11.16 -7.47 9.00
C ILE A 57 11.34 -8.74 8.18
N CYS A 58 11.27 -8.65 6.86
CA CYS A 58 11.67 -9.73 5.97
C CYS A 58 12.97 -9.39 5.25
N LEU A 59 13.78 -10.42 5.04
CA LEU A 59 14.97 -10.38 4.20
C LEU A 59 14.67 -11.12 2.90
N GLU A 60 14.78 -10.41 1.80
CA GLU A 60 14.58 -10.90 0.44
C GLU A 60 15.96 -11.10 -0.21
N PRO A 61 16.34 -12.34 -0.57
CA PRO A 61 17.57 -12.56 -1.31
C PRO A 61 17.44 -12.04 -2.75
N LEU A 62 18.48 -11.38 -3.23
CA LEU A 62 18.59 -10.81 -4.56
C LEU A 62 19.50 -11.67 -5.44
N GLN A 63 19.23 -11.68 -6.74
CA GLN A 63 20.06 -12.39 -7.72
C GLN A 63 21.38 -11.66 -8.05
N LYS A 64 21.42 -10.36 -7.79
CA LYS A 64 22.57 -9.49 -8.06
C LYS A 64 22.75 -8.52 -6.90
N GLU A 65 23.97 -8.01 -6.75
CA GLU A 65 24.22 -6.92 -5.81
C GLU A 65 23.38 -5.70 -6.16
N GLU A 66 22.83 -5.08 -5.14
CA GLU A 66 22.03 -3.88 -5.26
C GLU A 66 22.66 -2.75 -4.45
N ASN A 67 22.81 -1.60 -5.11
CA ASN A 67 23.28 -0.35 -4.51
C ASN A 67 22.28 0.74 -4.87
N LEU A 68 21.29 0.96 -4.00
CA LEU A 68 20.26 1.98 -4.22
C LEU A 68 20.75 3.35 -3.76
N GLY A 69 20.57 4.33 -4.64
CA GLY A 69 20.75 5.74 -4.31
C GLY A 69 19.64 6.27 -3.39
N PRO A 70 19.82 7.49 -2.86
CA PRO A 70 18.83 8.15 -2.00
C PRO A 70 17.53 8.51 -2.74
N HIS A 71 17.57 8.64 -4.07
CA HIS A 71 16.42 8.99 -4.92
C HIS A 71 15.86 7.81 -5.72
N ASP A 72 16.51 6.65 -5.68
CA ASP A 72 15.99 5.45 -6.33
C ASP A 72 14.73 4.99 -5.62
N VAL A 73 13.78 4.39 -6.32
CA VAL A 73 12.59 3.78 -5.73
C VAL A 73 12.42 2.40 -6.35
N VAL A 74 12.19 1.39 -5.51
CA VAL A 74 12.00 0.02 -5.98
C VAL A 74 10.51 -0.27 -6.08
N LEU A 75 10.03 -0.52 -7.30
CA LEU A 75 8.64 -0.88 -7.58
C LEU A 75 8.54 -2.34 -8.03
N ARG A 76 7.50 -3.04 -7.58
CA ARG A 76 7.22 -4.43 -7.99
C ARG A 76 6.38 -4.40 -9.25
N THR A 77 7.02 -4.47 -10.41
CA THR A 77 6.32 -4.38 -11.70
C THR A 77 5.78 -5.72 -12.14
N GLN A 78 4.61 -5.73 -12.77
CA GLN A 78 3.95 -6.94 -13.25
C GLN A 78 3.44 -6.73 -14.68
N MET A 79 3.90 -7.55 -15.62
CA MET A 79 3.42 -7.49 -17.00
C MET A 79 2.10 -8.25 -17.15
N ARG A 80 1.12 -7.63 -17.81
CA ARG A 80 -0.15 -8.27 -18.17
C ARG A 80 0.10 -9.41 -19.14
N ILE A 81 -0.51 -10.57 -18.90
CA ILE A 81 -0.42 -11.70 -19.82
C ILE A 81 -1.49 -11.51 -20.91
N PRO A 82 -1.10 -11.46 -22.20
CA PRO A 82 -2.05 -11.36 -23.29
C PRO A 82 -3.09 -12.48 -23.27
N GLY A 83 -4.34 -12.13 -23.54
CA GLY A 83 -5.52 -12.99 -23.61
C GLY A 83 -6.04 -13.43 -22.25
N LYS A 84 -5.45 -12.94 -21.15
CA LYS A 84 -5.74 -13.44 -19.80
C LYS A 84 -5.96 -12.30 -18.82
N ARG A 85 -6.96 -12.46 -17.94
CA ARG A 85 -7.17 -11.59 -16.76
C ARG A 85 -6.20 -11.91 -15.62
N ALA A 86 -4.90 -11.94 -15.92
CA ALA A 86 -3.81 -12.31 -15.00
C ALA A 86 -2.49 -11.61 -15.35
N TYR A 87 -1.59 -11.53 -14.37
CA TYR A 87 -0.25 -10.95 -14.54
C TYR A 87 0.84 -12.01 -14.39
N ALA A 88 1.98 -11.76 -15.03
CA ALA A 88 3.22 -12.50 -14.81
C ALA A 88 3.76 -12.27 -13.38
N PRO A 89 4.70 -13.11 -12.91
CA PRO A 89 5.42 -12.84 -11.67
C PRO A 89 6.02 -11.43 -11.65
N HIS A 90 6.12 -10.84 -10.46
CA HIS A 90 6.66 -9.50 -10.33
C HIS A 90 8.15 -9.48 -10.62
N VAL A 91 8.59 -8.37 -11.21
CA VAL A 91 10.01 -8.06 -11.42
C VAL A 91 10.27 -6.67 -10.83
N ASP A 92 11.34 -6.57 -10.06
CA ASP A 92 11.69 -5.31 -9.42
C ASP A 92 12.28 -4.32 -10.41
N LEU A 93 11.69 -3.14 -10.44
CA LEU A 93 12.14 -2.00 -11.22
C LEU A 93 12.69 -0.94 -10.28
N VAL A 94 13.96 -0.58 -10.46
CA VAL A 94 14.54 0.61 -9.83
C VAL A 94 14.22 1.83 -10.70
N TRP A 95 13.53 2.80 -10.12
CA TRP A 95 13.17 4.07 -10.74
C TRP A 95 13.88 5.23 -10.02
N ASP A 96 14.73 5.94 -10.75
CA ASP A 96 15.38 7.15 -10.25
C ASP A 96 14.40 8.33 -10.25
N THR A 97 14.12 8.87 -9.07
CA THR A 97 13.19 9.99 -8.88
C THR A 97 13.89 11.35 -8.74
N ALA A 98 15.20 11.42 -8.98
CA ALA A 98 15.95 12.69 -8.97
C ALA A 98 15.38 13.71 -9.96
N CYS A 99 14.90 13.23 -11.12
CA CYS A 99 14.23 14.06 -12.14
C CYS A 99 12.73 14.33 -11.84
N GLY A 100 12.24 13.92 -10.67
CA GLY A 100 10.89 14.18 -10.19
C GLY A 100 9.97 12.95 -10.20
N TRP A 101 8.94 13.02 -9.37
CA TRP A 101 7.97 11.95 -9.16
C TRP A 101 6.79 12.03 -10.13
N THR A 102 7.05 12.07 -11.44
CA THR A 102 6.00 12.31 -12.44
C THR A 102 5.52 11.03 -13.12
N ALA A 103 4.25 11.01 -13.56
CA ALA A 103 3.72 9.94 -14.40
C ALA A 103 4.55 9.73 -15.67
N GLY A 104 5.04 10.83 -16.29
CA GLY A 104 5.86 10.78 -17.49
C GLY A 104 7.21 10.09 -17.28
N SER A 105 7.94 10.45 -16.22
CA SER A 105 9.25 9.84 -15.92
C SER A 105 9.11 8.37 -15.53
N LEU A 106 8.08 8.00 -14.77
CA LEU A 106 7.78 6.60 -14.47
C LEU A 106 7.46 5.80 -15.75
N ARG A 107 6.60 6.34 -16.63
CA ARG A 107 6.27 5.71 -17.92
C ARG A 107 7.50 5.54 -18.79
N GLN A 108 8.35 6.56 -18.93
CA GLN A 108 9.60 6.45 -19.68
C GLN A 108 10.51 5.35 -19.13
N ARG A 109 10.65 5.28 -17.80
CA ARG A 109 11.45 4.25 -17.14
C ARG A 109 10.89 2.84 -17.39
N ILE A 110 9.57 2.67 -17.28
CA ILE A 110 8.90 1.38 -17.53
C ILE A 110 8.99 1.00 -19.01
N ALA A 111 8.77 1.95 -19.93
CA ALA A 111 8.87 1.73 -21.37
C ALA A 111 10.27 1.22 -21.76
N HIS A 112 11.31 1.88 -21.24
CA HIS A 112 12.69 1.43 -21.40
C HIS A 112 12.91 0.03 -20.82
N PHE A 113 12.40 -0.23 -19.61
CA PHE A 113 12.53 -1.55 -18.97
C PHE A 113 11.85 -2.67 -19.77
N CYS A 114 10.69 -2.39 -20.37
CA CYS A 114 9.94 -3.35 -21.18
C CYS A 114 10.40 -3.39 -22.65
N SER A 115 11.32 -2.53 -23.07
CA SER A 115 11.69 -2.35 -24.49
C SER A 115 10.48 -2.05 -25.39
N LEU A 116 9.56 -1.20 -24.91
CA LEU A 116 8.34 -0.81 -25.62
C LEU A 116 8.30 0.72 -25.83
N PRO A 117 7.62 1.21 -26.88
CA PRO A 117 7.35 2.65 -27.01
C PRO A 117 6.50 3.17 -25.84
N VAL A 118 6.75 4.41 -25.42
CA VAL A 118 6.08 5.03 -24.27
C VAL A 118 4.56 5.16 -24.51
N GLU A 119 4.17 5.37 -25.77
CA GLU A 119 2.77 5.49 -26.21
C GLU A 119 2.06 4.13 -26.28
N LYS A 120 2.80 3.04 -26.15
CA LYS A 120 2.32 1.67 -26.27
C LYS A 120 2.31 0.91 -24.96
N ILE A 121 2.44 1.64 -23.86
CA ILE A 121 2.31 1.09 -22.51
C ILE A 121 1.23 1.82 -21.74
N GLU A 122 0.49 1.06 -20.95
CA GLU A 122 -0.30 1.62 -19.86
C GLU A 122 0.15 1.03 -18.55
N ILE A 123 0.04 1.83 -17.50
CA ILE A 123 0.49 1.45 -16.17
C ILE A 123 -0.59 1.76 -15.16
N ALA A 124 -0.73 0.92 -14.14
CA ALA A 124 -1.66 1.13 -13.04
C ALA A 124 -1.02 0.74 -11.71
N LYS A 125 -1.32 1.48 -10.64
CA LYS A 125 -0.94 1.09 -9.28
C LYS A 125 -1.98 0.12 -8.72
N TYR A 126 -1.52 -0.96 -8.10
CA TYR A 126 -2.39 -1.86 -7.34
C TYR A 126 -2.55 -1.42 -5.89
N PHE A 127 -3.79 -1.43 -5.41
CA PHE A 127 -4.17 -1.21 -4.01
C PHE A 127 -4.70 -2.51 -3.41
N PRO A 128 -3.82 -3.30 -2.77
CA PRO A 128 -4.17 -4.64 -2.32
C PRO A 128 -5.22 -4.69 -1.22
N GLU A 129 -5.38 -3.64 -0.43
CA GLU A 129 -6.39 -3.54 0.64
C GLU A 129 -7.82 -3.45 0.07
N LYS A 130 -7.94 -2.96 -1.17
CA LYS A 130 -9.22 -2.77 -1.87
C LYS A 130 -9.39 -3.69 -3.07
N PHE A 131 -8.33 -4.42 -3.44
CA PHE A 131 -8.27 -5.18 -4.70
C PHE A 131 -8.54 -4.28 -5.92
N GLU A 132 -8.03 -3.05 -5.88
CA GLU A 132 -8.28 -2.04 -6.91
C GLU A 132 -7.01 -1.73 -7.69
N TRP A 133 -7.18 -1.50 -8.99
CA TRP A 133 -6.14 -0.98 -9.85
C TRP A 133 -6.48 0.45 -10.21
N LEU A 134 -5.52 1.36 -10.04
CA LEU A 134 -5.66 2.76 -10.38
C LEU A 134 -4.74 3.09 -11.56
N PRO A 135 -5.29 3.27 -12.77
CA PRO A 135 -4.50 3.67 -13.94
C PRO A 135 -3.76 4.98 -13.68
N VAL A 136 -2.45 4.98 -13.96
CA VAL A 136 -1.64 6.20 -13.90
C VAL A 136 -1.73 6.88 -15.24
N SER A 137 -2.72 7.76 -15.38
CA SER A 137 -2.89 8.60 -16.57
C SER A 137 -1.84 9.71 -16.55
N SER A 138 -1.08 9.86 -17.64
CA SER A 138 -0.33 11.10 -17.86
C SER A 138 -1.32 12.15 -18.39
N TRP A 139 -1.50 13.25 -17.67
CA TRP A 139 -2.31 14.41 -18.09
C TRP A 139 -1.65 15.15 -19.27
N ASN A 140 -1.42 14.48 -20.39
CA ASN A 140 -0.84 15.06 -21.59
C ASN A 140 -1.80 15.00 -22.80
N GLN A 141 -3.06 14.61 -22.60
CA GLN A 141 -4.11 14.76 -23.60
C GLN A 141 -5.04 15.89 -23.17
N GLN A 142 -5.14 16.89 -24.05
CA GLN A 142 -6.01 18.08 -23.98
C GLN A 142 -5.48 19.27 -23.19
N ILE A 143 -4.61 20.02 -23.87
CA ILE A 143 -4.69 21.49 -23.90
C ILE A 143 -6.08 21.86 -24.44
N THR A 144 -7.10 21.82 -23.60
CA THR A 144 -8.37 22.50 -23.85
C THR A 144 -8.74 23.33 -22.63
N LYS A 145 -8.32 24.59 -22.69
CA LYS A 145 -9.03 25.77 -22.20
C LYS A 145 -9.92 25.55 -20.97
N ARG A 146 -9.35 25.69 -19.77
CA ARG A 146 -9.92 26.48 -18.66
C ARG A 146 -8.98 26.44 -17.46
N LYS A 147 -8.68 27.63 -16.91
CA LYS A 147 -7.97 27.83 -15.64
C LYS A 147 -8.49 26.86 -14.57
N LYS A 148 -7.77 25.76 -14.33
CA LYS A 148 -7.94 24.92 -13.14
C LYS A 148 -6.54 24.54 -12.66
N LYS A 149 -6.25 24.95 -11.43
CA LYS A 149 -5.01 24.79 -10.66
C LYS A 149 -4.19 23.58 -11.14
N LYS A 150 -2.96 23.82 -11.63
CA LYS A 150 -1.94 22.82 -12.00
C LYS A 150 -1.81 21.79 -10.87
N LYS A 151 -2.61 20.73 -10.91
CA LYS A 151 -2.73 19.76 -9.83
C LYS A 151 -1.65 18.72 -10.08
N GLN A 152 -0.55 18.91 -9.35
CA GLN A 152 0.62 18.04 -9.19
C GLN A 152 0.55 16.70 -9.93
N ASP A 153 1.39 16.54 -10.96
CA ASP A 153 1.80 15.25 -11.51
C ASP A 153 2.61 14.39 -10.51
N ASN A 154 2.62 14.75 -9.22
CA ASN A 154 3.45 14.08 -8.22
C ASN A 154 2.78 12.77 -7.75
N LEU A 155 3.39 11.64 -8.11
CA LEU A 155 2.95 10.30 -7.76
C LEU A 155 3.07 9.97 -6.27
N GLN A 156 3.82 10.73 -5.46
CA GLN A 156 3.83 10.58 -4.00
C GLN A 156 2.54 11.07 -3.34
N GLY A 157 1.81 11.96 -4.02
CA GLY A 157 0.57 12.53 -3.51
C GLY A 157 -0.66 11.69 -3.85
N ALA A 158 -1.80 12.15 -3.35
CA ALA A 158 -3.08 11.62 -3.79
C ALA A 158 -3.23 11.75 -5.32
N PRO A 159 -3.83 10.77 -6.00
CA PRO A 159 -4.45 9.55 -5.44
C PRO A 159 -3.51 8.35 -5.31
N TYR A 160 -2.27 8.45 -5.80
CA TYR A 160 -1.41 7.29 -5.98
C TYR A 160 -0.63 6.93 -4.71
N TYR A 161 -0.07 7.89 -3.99
CA TYR A 161 0.78 7.64 -2.82
C TYR A 161 1.86 6.59 -3.09
N LEU A 162 2.54 6.72 -4.23
CA LEU A 162 3.51 5.75 -4.70
C LEU A 162 4.74 5.74 -3.77
N LYS A 163 5.17 4.54 -3.37
CA LYS A 163 6.30 4.29 -2.46
C LYS A 163 7.04 3.01 -2.86
N ASP A 164 8.19 2.77 -2.22
CA ASP A 164 8.91 1.51 -2.36
C ASP A 164 8.00 0.30 -2.08
N GLY A 165 8.19 -0.77 -2.84
CA GLY A 165 7.46 -2.03 -2.70
C GLY A 165 6.07 -2.02 -3.35
N ASP A 166 5.55 -0.87 -3.77
CA ASP A 166 4.25 -0.79 -4.43
C ASP A 166 4.25 -1.61 -5.73
N THR A 167 3.11 -2.24 -5.99
CA THR A 167 2.92 -3.04 -7.20
C THR A 167 2.38 -2.18 -8.34
N VAL A 168 3.05 -2.25 -9.49
CA VAL A 168 2.65 -1.54 -10.71
C VAL A 168 2.40 -2.53 -11.84
N GLY A 169 1.18 -2.55 -12.34
CA GLY A 169 0.77 -3.37 -13.48
C GLY A 169 1.11 -2.65 -14.76
N ILE A 170 1.58 -3.38 -15.76
CA ILE A 170 1.99 -2.87 -17.07
C ILE A 170 1.20 -3.62 -18.14
N LYS A 171 0.56 -2.87 -19.03
CA LYS A 171 -0.10 -3.41 -20.23
C LYS A 171 0.69 -3.02 -21.48
N ASN A 172 0.74 -3.94 -22.43
CA ASN A 172 1.31 -3.71 -23.75
C ASN A 172 0.19 -3.48 -24.78
N LEU A 173 0.00 -2.23 -25.17
CA LEU A 173 -1.04 -1.81 -26.13
C LEU A 173 -0.77 -2.27 -27.56
N LEU A 174 0.40 -2.82 -27.87
CA LEU A 174 0.64 -3.46 -29.18
C LEU A 174 -0.08 -4.80 -29.29
N VAL A 175 -0.46 -5.41 -28.17
CA VAL A 175 -1.07 -6.74 -28.13
C VAL A 175 -2.54 -6.65 -27.76
N GLU A 176 -2.88 -5.81 -26.76
CA GLU A 176 -4.25 -5.68 -26.25
C GLU A 176 -4.54 -4.23 -25.84
N ASP A 177 -5.73 -3.75 -26.24
CA ASP A 177 -6.24 -2.40 -25.95
C ASP A 177 -7.41 -2.44 -24.96
N ASP A 178 -7.39 -3.40 -24.04
CA ASP A 178 -8.37 -3.48 -22.96
C ASP A 178 -8.03 -2.49 -21.85
N GLU A 179 -9.04 -1.82 -21.31
CA GLU A 179 -8.93 -0.85 -20.22
C GLU A 179 -8.92 -1.53 -18.84
N ASP A 180 -9.38 -2.78 -18.70
CA ASP A 180 -9.50 -3.46 -17.41
C ASP A 180 -8.18 -4.02 -16.86
N PHE A 181 -7.65 -3.42 -15.80
CA PHE A 181 -6.45 -3.92 -15.11
C PHE A 181 -6.76 -5.06 -14.14
N GLY A 182 -8.03 -5.32 -13.83
CA GLY A 182 -8.47 -6.31 -12.87
C GLY A 182 -8.07 -7.75 -13.20
N THR A 183 -8.09 -8.57 -12.16
CA THR A 183 -7.90 -10.01 -12.25
C THR A 183 -9.07 -10.75 -11.61
N VAL A 184 -9.24 -12.04 -11.95
CA VAL A 184 -10.24 -12.91 -11.32
C VAL A 184 -10.05 -12.99 -9.79
N ARG A 185 -8.79 -12.89 -9.33
CA ARG A 185 -8.47 -12.87 -7.89
C ARG A 185 -8.97 -11.60 -7.21
N ASP A 186 -8.96 -10.46 -7.91
CA ASP A 186 -9.44 -9.21 -7.39
C ASP A 186 -10.96 -9.24 -7.22
N ASP A 187 -11.67 -9.81 -8.19
CA ASP A 187 -13.12 -9.99 -8.11
C ASP A 187 -13.53 -10.86 -6.90
N LEU A 188 -12.82 -11.98 -6.69
CA LEU A 188 -13.01 -12.84 -5.53
C LEU A 188 -12.69 -12.13 -4.20
N GLY A 189 -11.62 -11.34 -4.18
CA GLY A 189 -11.23 -10.54 -3.02
C GLY A 189 -12.30 -9.52 -2.64
N LYS A 190 -12.83 -8.79 -3.62
CA LYS A 190 -13.94 -7.84 -3.44
C LYS A 190 -15.19 -8.53 -2.94
N GLU A 191 -15.55 -9.68 -3.50
CA GLU A 191 -16.74 -10.42 -3.10
C GLU A 191 -16.61 -10.93 -1.65
N THR A 192 -15.46 -11.49 -1.29
CA THR A 192 -15.18 -11.93 0.09
C THR A 192 -15.31 -10.74 1.07
N GLN A 193 -14.78 -9.57 0.71
CA GLN A 193 -14.87 -8.37 1.54
C GLN A 193 -16.32 -7.88 1.70
N LYS A 194 -17.13 -7.93 0.64
CA LYS A 194 -18.57 -7.61 0.69
C LYS A 194 -19.32 -8.57 1.62
N GLN A 195 -19.08 -9.87 1.52
CA GLN A 195 -19.71 -10.88 2.36
C GLN A 195 -19.37 -10.67 3.85
N LEU A 196 -18.11 -10.36 4.16
CA LEU A 196 -17.68 -10.04 5.53
C LEU A 196 -18.35 -8.77 6.06
N ALA A 197 -18.53 -7.74 5.23
CA ALA A 197 -19.24 -6.53 5.61
C ALA A 197 -20.73 -6.79 5.90
N LEU A 198 -21.39 -7.58 5.06
CA LEU A 198 -22.80 -7.98 5.25
C LEU A 198 -22.98 -8.87 6.49
N GLY A 199 -22.06 -9.79 6.75
CA GLY A 199 -22.08 -10.63 7.96
C GLY A 199 -21.97 -9.81 9.25
N LYS A 200 -21.10 -8.79 9.27
CA LYS A 200 -21.01 -7.86 10.40
C LYS A 200 -22.28 -7.04 10.61
N GLN A 201 -22.93 -6.59 9.53
CA GLN A 201 -24.21 -5.88 9.62
C GLN A 201 -25.30 -6.78 10.19
N LYS A 202 -25.42 -8.03 9.72
CA LYS A 202 -26.39 -9.00 10.28
C LYS A 202 -26.12 -9.27 11.76
N SER A 203 -24.85 -9.44 12.17
CA SER A 203 -24.50 -9.64 13.59
C SER A 203 -24.82 -8.42 14.47
N GLN A 204 -24.58 -7.19 13.98
CA GLN A 204 -24.97 -5.96 14.67
C GLN A 204 -26.50 -5.78 14.75
N GLU A 205 -27.23 -6.16 13.70
CA GLU A 205 -28.70 -6.21 13.70
C GLU A 205 -29.20 -7.21 14.75
N THR A 206 -28.58 -8.40 14.84
CA THR A 206 -28.99 -9.44 15.80
C THR A 206 -28.70 -9.01 17.25
N LEU A 207 -27.59 -8.30 17.50
CA LEU A 207 -27.30 -7.70 18.80
C LEU A 207 -28.28 -6.58 19.16
N ARG A 208 -28.71 -5.78 18.17
CA ARG A 208 -29.75 -4.75 18.37
C ARG A 208 -31.11 -5.39 18.67
N VAL A 209 -31.49 -6.45 17.96
CA VAL A 209 -32.75 -7.18 18.18
C VAL A 209 -32.74 -7.88 19.55
N GLN A 210 -31.63 -8.50 19.97
CA GLN A 210 -31.52 -9.06 21.32
C GLN A 210 -31.54 -7.98 22.41
N SER A 211 -31.02 -6.77 22.16
CA SER A 211 -31.14 -5.66 23.11
C SER A 211 -32.57 -5.11 23.23
N SER A 212 -33.40 -5.29 22.19
CA SER A 212 -34.83 -4.96 22.24
C SER A 212 -35.70 -6.07 22.85
N ASP A 213 -35.28 -7.34 22.76
CA ASP A 213 -36.04 -8.48 23.30
C ASP A 213 -35.86 -8.72 24.81
N VAL A 214 -34.90 -8.05 25.47
CA VAL A 214 -34.75 -8.09 26.94
C VAL A 214 -35.71 -7.12 27.66
N PHE A 215 -36.53 -6.35 26.93
CA PHE A 215 -37.55 -5.47 27.51
C PHE A 215 -38.99 -5.95 27.30
N SER A 216 -39.20 -7.27 27.21
CA SER A 216 -40.53 -7.87 27.32
C SER A 216 -40.73 -8.44 28.74
N GLY A 217 -41.28 -7.59 29.62
CA GLY A 217 -42.12 -8.05 30.72
C GLY A 217 -41.52 -8.08 32.13
N VAL A 218 -41.28 -6.92 32.74
CA VAL A 218 -41.59 -6.70 34.18
C VAL A 218 -41.99 -5.24 34.38
N LYS A 219 -43.22 -5.00 34.84
CA LYS A 219 -43.73 -3.69 35.29
C LYS A 219 -43.04 -3.29 36.60
N THR A 220 -42.32 -2.17 36.63
CA THR A 220 -42.04 -1.39 37.84
C THR A 220 -41.75 0.09 37.52
N PRO A 221 -42.02 1.03 38.45
CA PRO A 221 -42.47 2.39 38.12
C PRO A 221 -41.34 3.39 37.84
N ALA A 222 -41.74 4.48 37.17
CA ALA A 222 -40.93 5.60 36.73
C ALA A 222 -40.02 6.21 37.82
N ARG A 223 -38.77 6.52 37.46
CA ARG A 223 -37.85 7.37 38.24
C ARG A 223 -37.33 8.53 37.36
N PRO A 224 -37.19 9.76 37.90
CA PRO A 224 -37.12 10.98 37.10
C PRO A 224 -35.75 11.17 36.42
N ARG A 225 -35.77 11.82 35.25
CA ARG A 225 -34.56 12.30 34.55
C ARG A 225 -33.88 13.38 35.40
N ALA A 226 -32.57 13.26 35.59
CA ALA A 226 -31.77 14.28 36.26
C ALA A 226 -31.73 15.58 35.42
N PRO A 227 -31.72 16.78 36.02
CA PRO A 227 -31.64 18.04 35.29
C PRO A 227 -30.26 18.24 34.65
N GLU A 228 -30.22 18.72 33.41
CA GLU A 228 -28.99 19.10 32.71
C GLU A 228 -28.33 20.28 33.43
N ALA A 229 -27.05 20.12 33.79
CA ALA A 229 -26.26 21.17 34.43
C ALA A 229 -25.65 22.10 33.38
N SER A 230 -26.05 23.37 33.41
CA SER A 230 -25.52 24.42 32.53
C SER A 230 -24.07 24.75 32.88
N LEU A 231 -23.15 24.60 31.92
CA LEU A 231 -21.75 24.99 32.06
C LEU A 231 -21.57 26.49 31.81
N SER A 232 -21.13 27.24 32.81
CA SER A 232 -20.73 28.65 32.66
C SER A 232 -19.21 28.75 32.59
N ILE A 233 -18.69 29.35 31.51
CA ILE A 233 -17.25 29.59 31.29
C ILE A 233 -16.92 31.02 31.75
N HIS A 234 -15.96 31.16 32.65
CA HIS A 234 -15.46 32.47 33.10
C HIS A 234 -14.15 32.79 32.37
N VAL A 235 -14.10 33.91 31.65
CA VAL A 235 -12.88 34.40 30.99
C VAL A 235 -12.24 35.43 31.90
N GLY A 236 -11.05 35.12 32.43
CA GLY A 236 -10.28 36.05 33.26
C GLY A 236 -9.77 37.23 32.44
N SER A 237 -9.96 38.44 32.95
CA SER A 237 -9.37 39.66 32.38
C SER A 237 -7.87 39.69 32.66
N PHE A 238 -7.08 39.79 31.60
CA PHE A 238 -5.65 40.06 31.71
C PHE A 238 -5.45 41.58 31.88
N ARG A 239 -4.66 41.96 32.90
CA ARG A 239 -4.10 43.30 33.05
C ARG A 239 -2.78 43.40 32.32
#